data_AF-A0A522SX85-F1
#
_entry.id   AF-A0A522SX85-F1
#
_cell.length_a   1.000
_cell.length_b   1.000
_cell.length_c   1.000
_cell.angle_alpha   90.00
_cell.angle_beta   90.00
_cell.angle_gamma   90.00
#
_symmetry.space_group_name_H-M   'P 1'
#
loop_
_entity.id
_entity.type
_entity.pdbx_description
1 polymer ?
#
loop_
_entity_poly.entity_id
_entity_poly.type
_entity_poly.pdbx_seq_one_letter_code
_entity_poly.pdbx_strand_id
1 'polypeptide(L)'
;MLSKQELSNTSSLSPDYISQQVKQAILIVYGLDHPVPDSLADSALMSGFGFNDYQWIELAFSLTKIIRNYNPDQSVTAPDLENLVTVRDCIDLVIQKSGI
;
A
#
# COMPACT_ATOMS: atom_id res chain seq x y z
N MET A 1 6.90 29.30 -29.05
CA MET A 1 6.13 28.03 -28.99
C MET A 1 7.12 26.90 -28.79
N LEU A 2 7.15 26.32 -27.59
CA LEU A 2 7.59 24.95 -27.31
C LEU A 2 7.04 24.60 -25.91
N SER A 3 6.28 23.52 -25.93
CA SER A 3 5.44 22.86 -24.93
C SER A 3 5.88 22.90 -23.45
N LYS A 4 4.98 23.29 -22.54
CA LYS A 4 5.06 23.00 -21.08
C LYS A 4 4.55 21.58 -20.74
N GLN A 5 4.42 20.71 -21.72
CA GLN A 5 3.65 19.46 -21.66
C GLN A 5 4.51 18.21 -21.40
N GLU A 6 5.75 18.38 -20.95
CA GLU A 6 6.63 17.26 -20.58
C GLU A 6 7.21 17.40 -19.16
N LEU A 7 6.40 17.92 -18.24
CA LEU A 7 6.58 17.59 -16.81
C LEU A 7 6.09 16.16 -16.63
N SER A 8 7.03 15.24 -16.72
CA SER A 8 6.88 13.80 -16.85
C SER A 8 5.92 13.19 -15.83
N ASN A 9 4.72 12.85 -16.32
CA ASN A 9 3.68 11.96 -15.77
C ASN A 9 4.18 10.53 -15.49
N THR A 10 5.28 10.35 -14.75
CA THR A 10 5.88 9.02 -14.48
C THR A 10 5.83 8.62 -13.01
N SER A 11 5.41 9.51 -12.11
CA SER A 11 5.32 9.21 -10.67
C SER A 11 4.19 8.24 -10.30
N SER A 12 3.28 7.91 -11.24
CA SER A 12 2.13 7.06 -10.97
C SER A 12 2.40 5.57 -11.17
N LEU A 13 3.50 5.15 -11.81
CA LEU A 13 3.74 3.74 -12.17
C LEU A 13 4.93 3.09 -11.44
N SER A 14 5.63 3.81 -10.55
CA SER A 14 6.82 3.25 -9.91
C SER A 14 6.46 2.39 -8.68
N PRO A 15 7.16 1.25 -8.47
CA PRO A 15 7.09 0.48 -7.22
C PRO A 15 7.26 1.33 -5.96
N ASP A 16 8.06 2.40 -6.03
CA ASP A 16 8.26 3.33 -4.92
C ASP A 16 6.97 4.06 -4.53
N TYR A 17 6.16 4.48 -5.50
CA TYR A 17 4.89 5.16 -5.23
C TYR A 17 3.85 4.20 -4.61
N ILE A 18 3.82 2.94 -5.06
CA ILE A 18 3.00 1.90 -4.43
C ILE A 18 3.46 1.65 -2.99
N SER A 19 4.77 1.52 -2.77
CA SER A 19 5.36 1.35 -1.43
C SER A 19 4.90 2.45 -0.48
N GLN A 20 4.97 3.71 -0.91
CA GLN A 20 4.51 4.87 -0.12
C GLN A 20 3.02 4.78 0.23
N GLN A 21 2.17 4.42 -0.73
CA GLN A 21 0.72 4.28 -0.48
C GLN A 21 0.39 3.12 0.46
N VAL A 22 1.08 1.99 0.33
CA VAL A 22 0.89 0.83 1.22
C VAL A 22 1.25 1.20 2.65
N LYS A 23 2.43 1.81 2.85
CA LYS A 23 2.87 2.29 4.17
C LYS A 23 1.91 3.33 4.76
N GLN A 24 1.42 4.24 3.94
CA GLN A 24 0.42 5.22 4.36
C GLN A 24 -0.86 4.53 4.85
N ALA A 25 -1.38 3.54 4.11
CA ALA A 25 -2.57 2.81 4.49
C ALA A 25 -2.39 2.07 5.84
N ILE A 26 -1.25 1.42 6.03
CA ILE A 26 -0.92 0.73 7.30
C ILE A 26 -0.94 1.73 8.47
N LEU A 27 -0.28 2.89 8.33
CA LEU A 27 -0.20 3.90 9.38
C LEU A 27 -1.56 4.55 9.70
N ILE A 28 -2.42 4.75 8.69
CA ILE A 28 -3.79 5.26 8.89
C ILE A 28 -4.63 4.25 9.67
N VAL A 29 -4.62 2.98 9.26
CA VAL A 29 -5.39 1.92 9.94
C VAL A 29 -4.88 1.68 11.37
N TYR A 30 -3.59 1.88 11.59
CA TYR A 30 -2.99 1.89 12.93
C TYR A 30 -3.49 3.04 13.81
N GLY A 31 -4.01 4.11 13.21
CA GLY A 31 -4.61 5.25 13.91
C GLY A 31 -3.75 6.51 13.93
N LEU A 32 -2.81 6.67 12.99
CA LEU A 32 -2.08 7.93 12.83
C LEU A 32 -2.87 8.93 11.97
N ASP A 33 -3.21 10.09 12.57
CA ASP A 33 -3.91 11.18 11.88
C ASP A 33 -3.08 11.83 10.75
N HIS A 34 -1.75 11.79 10.90
CA HIS A 34 -0.80 12.36 9.94
C HIS A 34 0.30 11.33 9.61
N PRO A 35 -0.03 10.32 8.78
CA PRO A 35 0.91 9.26 8.45
C PRO A 35 2.09 9.82 7.62
N VAL A 36 3.32 9.56 8.08
CA VAL A 36 4.55 9.84 7.33
C VAL A 36 5.10 8.50 6.84
N PRO A 37 4.90 8.11 5.57
CA PRO A 37 5.18 6.73 5.15
C PRO A 37 6.67 6.37 5.25
N ASP A 38 7.58 7.34 5.04
CA ASP A 38 9.02 7.14 5.21
C ASP A 38 9.45 6.79 6.65
N SER A 39 8.60 7.04 7.65
CA SER A 39 8.86 6.63 9.03
C SER A 39 8.70 5.12 9.25
N LEU A 40 8.02 4.42 8.32
CA LEU A 40 7.77 3.00 8.40
C LEU A 40 8.78 2.21 7.55
N ALA A 41 9.63 1.44 8.24
CA ALA A 41 10.60 0.57 7.58
C ALA A 41 9.90 -0.63 6.90
N ASP A 42 10.38 -1.02 5.73
CA ASP A 42 9.91 -2.22 5.00
C ASP A 42 10.07 -3.49 5.85
N SER A 43 11.10 -3.55 6.70
CA SER A 43 11.37 -4.68 7.60
C SER A 43 10.51 -4.68 8.87
N ALA A 44 9.65 -3.68 9.08
CA ALA A 44 8.78 -3.65 10.26
C ALA A 44 7.80 -4.82 10.22
N LEU A 45 7.61 -5.47 11.38
CA LEU A 45 6.73 -6.62 11.50
C LEU A 45 5.27 -6.19 11.54
N MET A 46 4.41 -6.86 10.76
CA MET A 46 2.97 -6.61 10.75
C MET A 46 2.32 -6.91 12.10
N SER A 47 2.84 -7.91 12.82
CA SER A 47 2.39 -8.23 14.18
C SER A 47 2.63 -7.09 15.18
N GLY A 48 3.55 -6.16 14.90
CA GLY A 48 3.84 -5.01 15.76
C GLY A 48 2.72 -3.97 15.81
N PHE A 49 1.81 -3.96 14.82
CA PHE A 49 0.68 -3.02 14.79
C PHE A 49 -0.50 -3.46 15.64
N GLY A 50 -0.60 -4.76 15.97
CA GLY A 50 -1.67 -5.29 16.83
C GLY A 50 -3.09 -5.06 16.28
N PHE A 51 -3.26 -5.14 14.95
CA PHE A 51 -4.56 -4.97 14.32
C PHE A 51 -5.60 -5.98 14.84
N ASN A 52 -6.78 -5.48 15.16
CA ASN A 52 -7.96 -6.30 15.37
C ASN A 52 -8.65 -6.67 14.04
N ASP A 53 -9.63 -7.55 14.08
CA ASP A 53 -10.37 -8.04 12.89
C ASP A 53 -10.92 -6.90 12.01
N TYR A 54 -11.43 -5.84 12.64
CA TYR A 54 -11.96 -4.69 11.91
C TYR A 54 -10.84 -3.93 11.16
N GLN A 55 -9.70 -3.71 11.82
CA GLN A 55 -8.54 -3.07 11.20
C GLN A 55 -7.96 -3.91 10.06
N TRP A 56 -7.94 -5.24 10.18
CA TRP A 56 -7.52 -6.11 9.07
C TRP A 56 -8.43 -5.95 7.84
N ILE A 57 -9.75 -5.85 8.05
CA ILE A 57 -10.72 -5.61 6.97
C ILE A 57 -10.50 -4.23 6.35
N GLU A 58 -10.31 -3.19 7.16
CA GLU A 58 -10.02 -1.83 6.66
C GLU A 58 -8.73 -1.75 5.86
N LEU A 59 -7.68 -2.45 6.32
CA LEU A 59 -6.42 -2.52 5.59
C LEU A 59 -6.61 -3.23 4.25
N ALA A 60 -7.28 -4.39 4.22
CA ALA A 60 -7.57 -5.11 2.98
C ALA A 60 -8.35 -4.27 1.97
N PHE A 61 -9.33 -3.49 2.45
CA PHE A 61 -10.07 -2.55 1.61
C PHE A 61 -9.18 -1.44 1.06
N SER A 62 -8.31 -0.87 1.89
CA SER A 62 -7.38 0.20 1.50
C SER A 62 -6.35 -0.30 0.48
N LEU A 63 -5.76 -1.47 0.69
CA LEU A 63 -4.82 -2.08 -0.26
C LEU A 63 -5.52 -2.47 -1.57
N THR A 64 -6.76 -2.96 -1.51
CA THR A 64 -7.56 -3.23 -2.72
C THR A 64 -7.79 -1.97 -3.55
N LYS A 65 -8.02 -0.81 -2.93
CA LYS A 65 -8.11 0.46 -3.67
C LYS A 65 -6.82 0.80 -4.41
N ILE A 66 -5.67 0.61 -3.76
CA ILE A 66 -4.36 0.84 -4.39
C ILE A 66 -4.19 -0.10 -5.58
N ILE A 67 -4.47 -1.40 -5.39
CA ILE A 67 -4.38 -2.41 -6.46
C ILE A 67 -5.25 -2.04 -7.66
N ARG A 68 -6.51 -1.67 -7.42
CA ARG A 68 -7.50 -1.38 -8.47
C ARG A 68 -7.22 -0.13 -9.29
N ASN A 69 -6.34 0.76 -8.81
CA ASN A 69 -5.85 1.88 -9.63
C ASN A 69 -4.99 1.38 -10.81
N TYR A 70 -4.49 0.14 -10.75
CA TYR A 70 -3.61 -0.46 -11.75
C TYR A 70 -4.22 -1.72 -12.38
N ASN A 71 -4.89 -2.54 -11.57
CA ASN A 71 -5.51 -3.79 -12.00
C ASN A 71 -6.93 -3.90 -11.39
N PRO A 72 -7.97 -3.43 -12.11
CA PRO A 72 -9.32 -3.24 -11.56
C PRO A 72 -10.01 -4.55 -11.14
N ASP A 73 -9.59 -5.68 -11.70
CA ASP A 73 -10.18 -6.99 -11.44
C ASP A 73 -9.53 -7.72 -10.25
N GLN A 74 -8.47 -7.15 -9.66
CA GLN A 74 -7.78 -7.73 -8.52
C GLN A 74 -8.23 -7.10 -7.18
N SER A 75 -8.05 -7.88 -6.12
CA SER A 75 -8.30 -7.48 -4.74
C SER A 75 -7.51 -8.36 -3.77
N VAL A 76 -7.48 -7.93 -2.51
CA VAL A 76 -6.96 -8.69 -1.37
C VAL A 76 -7.98 -8.71 -0.24
N THR A 77 -7.92 -9.72 0.60
CA THR A 77 -8.80 -9.94 1.75
C THR A 77 -8.01 -9.87 3.06
N ALA A 78 -8.68 -9.69 4.20
CA ALA A 78 -8.02 -9.71 5.51
C ALA A 78 -7.18 -10.97 5.74
N PRO A 79 -7.66 -12.19 5.45
CA PRO A 79 -6.85 -13.41 5.54
C PRO A 79 -5.59 -13.42 4.66
N ASP A 80 -5.61 -12.76 3.49
CA ASP A 80 -4.41 -12.64 2.66
C ASP A 80 -3.32 -11.82 3.36
N LEU A 81 -3.72 -10.86 4.23
CA LEU A 81 -2.82 -9.95 4.92
C LEU A 81 -2.36 -10.46 6.29
N GLU A 82 -3.21 -11.17 7.02
CA GLU A 82 -2.89 -11.73 8.34
C GLU A 82 -1.72 -12.74 8.29
N ASN A 83 -1.48 -13.36 7.13
CA ASN A 83 -0.38 -14.29 6.90
C ASN A 83 0.95 -13.60 6.55
N LEU A 84 0.96 -12.28 6.38
CA LEU A 84 2.16 -11.52 6.00
C LEU A 84 2.98 -11.15 7.23
N VAL A 85 4.31 -11.26 7.13
CA VAL A 85 5.21 -11.08 8.27
C VAL A 85 5.64 -9.63 8.40
N THR A 86 5.96 -9.00 7.28
CA THR A 86 6.58 -7.67 7.22
C THR A 86 5.77 -6.70 6.36
N VAL A 87 6.02 -5.40 6.56
CA VAL A 87 5.51 -4.35 5.66
C VAL A 87 5.94 -4.61 4.22
N ARG A 88 7.16 -5.13 4.01
CA ARG A 88 7.67 -5.51 2.70
C ARG A 88 6.76 -6.53 2.01
N ASP A 89 6.30 -7.54 2.74
CA ASP A 89 5.41 -8.56 2.19
C ASP A 89 4.08 -7.95 1.71
N CYS A 90 3.56 -6.93 2.43
CA CYS A 90 2.39 -6.18 1.98
C CYS A 90 2.65 -5.39 0.70
N ILE A 91 3.82 -4.74 0.61
CA ILE A 91 4.22 -3.98 -0.58
C ILE A 91 4.33 -4.92 -1.79
N ASP A 92 5.02 -6.06 -1.62
CA ASP A 92 5.25 -7.02 -2.68
C ASP A 92 3.94 -7.68 -3.14
N LEU A 93 3.02 -7.99 -2.22
CA LEU A 93 1.68 -8.47 -2.57
C LEU A 93 0.92 -7.46 -3.43
N VAL A 94 0.94 -6.17 -3.06
CA VAL A 94 0.24 -5.13 -3.82
C VAL A 94 0.86 -4.96 -5.21
N ILE A 95 2.19 -4.88 -5.32
CA ILE A 95 2.89 -4.80 -6.62
C ILE A 95 2.52 -5.99 -7.50
N GLN A 96 2.60 -7.20 -6.95
CA GLN A 96 2.24 -8.43 -7.67
C GLN A 96 0.81 -8.40 -8.20
N LYS A 97 -0.16 -7.98 -7.37
CA LYS A 97 -1.58 -7.89 -7.74
C LYS A 97 -1.85 -6.75 -8.71
N SER A 98 -1.09 -5.66 -8.64
CA SER A 98 -1.15 -4.54 -9.57
C SER A 98 -0.58 -4.87 -10.95
N GLY A 99 0.21 -5.93 -11.11
CA GLY A 99 0.79 -6.34 -12.39
C GLY A 99 1.93 -5.43 -12.86
N ILE A 100 2.64 -4.81 -11.92
CA ILE A 100 3.82 -3.95 -12.14
C ILE A 100 5.09 -4.74 -11.87
#